data_AF-G6AU56-F1
#
_entry.id   AF-G6AU56-F1
#
_cell.length_a   1.000
_cell.length_b   1.000
_cell.length_c   1.000
_cell.angle_alpha   90.00
_cell.angle_beta   90.00
_cell.angle_gamma   90.00
#
_symmetry.space_group_name_H-M   'P 1'
#
loop_
_entity.id
_entity.type
_entity.pdbx_description
1 polymer ?
#
loop_
_entity_poly.entity_id
_entity_poly.type
_entity_poly.pdbx_seq_one_letter_code
_entity_poly.pdbx_strand_id
1 'polypeptide(L)'
;MGAPRPSAALLASFNDIISIGELIKSVKEGNAGIKKIAERSGYAFRGRYHDPELNDFYYEDVYYKNCMVAADGSPIKYGKGNSSVLIAGSVGFGSFVSIRVYNKRAYNYIKSELRNKFHFKTAEVDGKWATLKKGNVVVDVSVDGNAYCFTFYIK
;
A
#
# COMPACT_ATOMS: atom_id res chain seq x y z
N MET A 1 -28.55 -30.93 -16.93
CA MET A 1 -27.16 -30.44 -16.84
C MET A 1 -27.20 -29.09 -16.16
N GLY A 2 -26.63 -28.98 -14.95
CA GLY A 2 -26.63 -27.73 -14.18
C GLY A 2 -25.69 -26.70 -14.81
N ALA A 3 -26.13 -25.44 -14.88
CA ALA A 3 -25.34 -24.34 -15.39
C ALA A 3 -24.00 -24.22 -14.63
N PRO A 4 -22.89 -23.87 -15.31
CA PRO A 4 -21.61 -23.69 -14.65
C PRO A 4 -21.72 -22.55 -13.64
N ARG A 5 -21.51 -22.85 -12.35
CA ARG A 5 -21.35 -21.83 -11.30
C ARG A 5 -20.19 -20.92 -11.72
N PRO A 6 -20.36 -19.58 -11.75
CA PRO A 6 -19.21 -18.70 -11.89
C PRO A 6 -18.27 -19.02 -10.72
N SER A 7 -17.05 -19.44 -11.05
CA SER A 7 -16.00 -19.75 -10.09
C SER A 7 -15.88 -18.63 -9.05
N ALA A 8 -15.87 -18.97 -7.75
CA ALA A 8 -15.67 -18.04 -6.64
C ALA A 8 -14.40 -17.15 -6.79
N ALA A 9 -13.50 -17.50 -7.71
CA ALA A 9 -12.34 -16.70 -8.11
C ALA A 9 -12.66 -15.41 -8.88
N LEU A 10 -13.91 -15.20 -9.34
CA LEU A 10 -14.32 -13.99 -10.07
C LEU A 10 -14.72 -12.82 -9.14
N LEU A 11 -14.97 -13.10 -7.86
CA LEU A 11 -15.32 -12.10 -6.84
C LEU A 11 -14.29 -12.14 -5.71
N ALA A 12 -13.00 -12.01 -6.03
CA ALA A 12 -12.05 -11.54 -5.02
C ALA A 12 -12.47 -10.10 -4.67
N SER A 13 -13.32 -9.97 -3.67
CA SER A 13 -13.75 -8.67 -3.17
C SER A 13 -12.52 -7.92 -2.70
N PHE A 14 -12.22 -6.78 -3.33
CA PHE A 14 -11.16 -5.87 -2.89
C PHE A 14 -11.49 -5.15 -1.57
N ASN A 15 -12.59 -5.53 -0.90
CA ASN A 15 -12.94 -5.05 0.43
C ASN A 15 -11.87 -5.40 1.49
N ASP A 16 -10.99 -6.35 1.19
CA ASP A 16 -9.85 -6.68 2.04
C ASP A 16 -8.64 -5.75 1.80
N ILE A 17 -8.64 -4.91 0.76
CA ILE A 17 -7.63 -3.88 0.58
C ILE A 17 -7.92 -2.74 1.57
N ILE A 18 -6.87 -2.27 2.24
CA ILE A 18 -6.94 -1.16 3.19
C ILE A 18 -7.49 0.10 2.51
N SER A 19 -8.32 0.85 3.25
CA SER A 19 -8.97 2.04 2.71
C SER A 19 -7.97 3.14 2.37
N ILE A 20 -7.91 3.54 1.10
CA ILE A 20 -7.06 4.63 0.63
C ILE A 20 -7.39 5.96 1.32
N GLY A 21 -8.66 6.19 1.65
CA GLY A 21 -9.08 7.37 2.40
C GLY A 21 -8.52 7.40 3.82
N GLU A 22 -8.46 6.24 4.49
CA GLU A 22 -7.88 6.13 5.82
C GLU A 22 -6.35 6.29 5.79
N LEU A 23 -5.68 5.80 4.75
CA LEU A 23 -4.25 6.03 4.55
C LEU A 23 -3.95 7.53 4.39
N ILE A 24 -4.66 8.22 3.49
CA ILE A 24 -4.48 9.67 3.27
C ILE A 24 -4.74 10.45 4.56
N LYS A 25 -5.81 10.09 5.30
CA LYS A 25 -6.11 10.73 6.59
C LYS A 25 -4.96 10.53 7.58
N SER A 26 -4.46 9.30 7.72
CA SER A 26 -3.37 8.99 8.65
C SER A 26 -2.10 9.79 8.32
N VAL A 27 -1.74 9.91 7.05
CA VAL A 27 -0.59 10.72 6.62
C VAL A 27 -0.77 12.19 7.00
N LYS A 28 -1.96 12.77 6.79
CA LYS A 28 -2.26 14.16 7.21
C LYS A 28 -2.14 14.38 8.71
N GLU A 29 -2.41 13.34 9.50
CA GLU A 29 -2.34 13.35 10.96
C GLU A 29 -0.98 12.87 11.48
N GLY A 30 0.07 12.88 10.64
CA GLY A 30 1.42 12.52 11.06
C GLY A 30 1.60 11.02 11.32
N ASN A 31 0.88 10.17 10.59
CA ASN A 31 0.74 8.73 10.81
C ASN A 31 0.06 8.35 12.14
N ALA A 32 -0.62 9.29 12.80
CA ALA A 32 -1.42 8.98 13.98
C ALA A 32 -2.46 7.90 13.63
N GLY A 33 -2.49 6.84 14.45
CA GLY A 33 -3.45 5.75 14.29
C GLY A 33 -3.15 4.75 13.17
N ILE A 34 -2.06 4.88 12.41
CA ILE A 34 -1.75 3.96 11.30
C ILE A 34 -1.72 2.50 11.76
N LYS A 35 -1.18 2.23 12.95
CA LYS A 35 -1.18 0.92 13.59
C LYS A 35 -2.60 0.34 13.73
N LYS A 36 -3.54 1.13 14.26
CA LYS A 36 -4.93 0.69 14.46
C LYS A 36 -5.63 0.43 13.12
N ILE A 37 -5.39 1.29 12.12
CA ILE A 37 -5.92 1.15 10.77
C ILE A 37 -5.39 -0.15 10.13
N ALA A 38 -4.08 -0.39 10.25
CA ALA A 38 -3.42 -1.58 9.72
C ALA A 38 -3.97 -2.86 10.37
N GLU A 39 -4.00 -2.93 11.70
CA GLU A 39 -4.49 -4.08 12.47
C GLU A 39 -5.95 -4.39 12.16
N ARG A 40 -6.83 -3.38 12.14
CA ARG A 40 -8.24 -3.55 11.78
C ARG A 40 -8.43 -4.01 10.32
N SER A 41 -7.50 -3.64 9.45
CA SER A 41 -7.47 -4.08 8.05
C SER A 41 -6.82 -5.46 7.86
N GLY A 42 -6.46 -6.16 8.96
CA GLY A 42 -5.89 -7.50 8.93
C GLY A 42 -4.39 -7.55 8.62
N TYR A 43 -3.66 -6.44 8.83
CA TYR A 43 -2.21 -6.44 8.76
C TYR A 43 -1.61 -6.76 10.13
N ALA A 44 -0.55 -7.56 10.14
CA ALA A 44 0.24 -7.84 11.33
C ALA A 44 1.50 -6.97 11.34
N PHE A 45 1.77 -6.28 12.45
CA PHE A 45 3.04 -5.59 12.66
C PHE A 45 4.19 -6.60 12.74
N ARG A 46 5.27 -6.36 12.00
CA ARG A 46 6.44 -7.26 11.95
C ARG A 46 7.76 -6.59 12.31
N GLY A 47 7.71 -5.34 12.75
CA GLY A 47 8.87 -4.63 13.25
C GLY A 47 9.10 -3.33 12.51
N ARG A 48 10.25 -2.75 12.81
CA ARG A 48 10.72 -1.52 12.20
C ARG A 48 11.79 -1.86 11.18
N TYR A 49 11.55 -1.47 9.94
CA TYR A 49 12.60 -1.45 8.93
C TYR A 49 13.38 -0.15 9.07
N HIS A 50 14.69 -0.24 8.93
CA HIS A 50 15.58 0.89 8.84
C HIS A 50 16.30 0.75 7.50
N ASP A 51 16.12 1.73 6.63
CA ASP A 51 16.89 1.79 5.40
C ASP A 51 18.33 2.16 5.78
N PRO A 52 19.35 1.31 5.47
CA PRO A 52 20.74 1.59 5.83
C PRO A 52 21.30 2.88 5.21
N GLU A 53 20.65 3.40 4.16
CA GLU A 53 21.04 4.67 3.52
C GLU A 53 20.43 5.90 4.23
N LEU A 54 19.51 5.69 5.18
CA LEU A 54 18.91 6.74 6.00
C LEU A 54 19.57 6.81 7.38
N ASN A 55 19.53 7.97 8.02
CA ASN A 55 20.08 8.16 9.36
C ASN A 55 19.33 7.29 10.40
N ASP A 56 20.02 6.77 11.42
CA ASP A 56 19.54 5.88 12.50
C ASP A 56 18.26 6.33 13.22
N PHE A 57 17.82 7.57 13.03
CA PHE A 57 16.58 8.13 13.56
C PHE A 57 15.34 7.84 12.70
N TYR A 58 15.53 7.34 11.47
CA TYR A 58 14.46 7.04 10.53
C TYR A 58 14.10 5.56 10.59
N TYR A 59 12.97 5.26 11.21
CA TYR A 59 12.38 3.94 11.24
C TYR A 59 11.05 3.94 10.51
N GLU A 60 10.80 2.85 9.81
CA GLU A 60 9.55 2.58 9.13
C GLU A 60 8.86 1.42 9.83
N ASP A 61 7.67 1.66 10.38
CA ASP A 61 6.84 0.56 10.90
C ASP A 61 6.31 -0.25 9.71
N VAL A 62 6.60 -1.55 9.67
CA VAL A 62 6.22 -2.45 8.59
C VAL A 62 5.13 -3.42 9.05
N TYR A 63 4.06 -3.49 8.27
CA TYR A 63 2.92 -4.36 8.49
C TYR A 63 2.67 -5.24 7.27
N TYR A 64 2.38 -6.52 7.50
CA TYR A 64 2.20 -7.51 6.45
C TYR A 64 0.79 -8.07 6.47
N LYS A 65 0.19 -8.24 5.28
CA LYS A 65 -1.08 -8.95 5.11
C LYS A 65 -0.92 -10.03 4.05
N ASN A 66 -1.39 -11.23 4.38
CA ASN A 66 -1.32 -12.43 3.52
C ASN A 66 0.09 -12.75 3.00
N CYS A 67 1.15 -12.24 3.64
CA CYS A 67 2.54 -12.54 3.30
C CYS A 67 3.11 -13.59 4.27
N MET A 68 3.89 -14.53 3.75
CA MET A 68 4.81 -15.34 4.54
C MET A 68 6.09 -14.54 4.75
N VAL A 69 6.52 -14.42 5.99
CA VAL A 69 7.64 -13.60 6.42
C VAL A 69 8.66 -14.50 7.12
N ALA A 70 9.94 -14.27 6.89
CA ALA A 70 11.05 -14.95 7.58
C ALA A 70 11.13 -14.53 9.04
N ALA A 71 11.95 -15.23 9.81
CA ALA A 71 12.18 -14.93 11.22
C ALA A 71 12.74 -13.52 11.44
N ASP A 72 13.47 -12.99 10.45
CA ASP A 72 14.03 -11.64 10.44
C ASP A 72 13.06 -10.54 9.98
N GLY A 73 11.80 -10.88 9.66
CA GLY A 73 10.81 -9.92 9.21
C GLY A 73 10.81 -9.65 7.69
N SER A 74 11.68 -10.31 6.91
CA SER A 74 11.72 -10.17 5.45
C SER A 74 10.61 -10.99 4.74
N PRO A 75 9.97 -10.50 3.67
CA PRO A 75 8.96 -11.27 2.95
C PRO A 75 9.59 -12.45 2.19
N ILE A 76 9.20 -13.69 2.55
CA ILE A 76 9.64 -14.91 1.85
C ILE A 76 8.74 -15.20 0.65
N LYS A 77 7.42 -15.09 0.83
CA LYS A 77 6.41 -15.34 -0.20
C LYS A 77 5.21 -14.44 0.00
N TYR A 78 4.72 -13.88 -1.08
CA TYR A 78 3.42 -13.22 -1.12
C TYR A 78 2.37 -14.32 -1.30
N GLY A 79 1.54 -14.57 -0.28
CA GLY A 79 0.56 -15.66 -0.28
C GLY A 79 -0.52 -15.50 -1.35
N LYS A 80 -1.48 -16.45 -1.39
CA LYS A 80 -2.66 -16.35 -2.28
C LYS A 80 -3.57 -15.19 -1.80
N GLY A 81 -4.07 -14.36 -2.72
CA GLY A 81 -5.01 -13.26 -2.44
C GLY A 81 -4.45 -11.86 -2.73
N ASN A 82 -4.93 -10.84 -2.00
CA ASN A 82 -4.41 -9.47 -2.05
C ASN A 82 -3.27 -9.29 -1.04
N SER A 83 -2.19 -10.05 -1.22
CA SER A 83 -0.98 -9.92 -0.41
C SER A 83 -0.38 -8.54 -0.56
N SER A 84 -0.04 -7.93 0.57
CA SER A 84 0.41 -6.56 0.63
C SER A 84 1.30 -6.28 1.85
N VAL A 85 2.12 -5.25 1.70
CA VAL A 85 2.96 -4.69 2.75
C VAL A 85 2.59 -3.22 2.92
N LEU A 86 2.32 -2.82 4.15
CA LEU A 86 2.12 -1.43 4.53
C LEU A 86 3.36 -0.95 5.27
N ILE A 87 3.89 0.20 4.87
CA ILE A 87 5.09 0.80 5.43
C ILE A 87 4.69 2.20 5.88
N ALA A 88 4.91 2.54 7.14
CA ALA A 88 4.61 3.86 7.66
C ALA A 88 5.88 4.46 8.25
N GLY A 89 6.28 5.63 7.76
CA GLY A 89 7.52 6.27 8.19
C GLY A 89 7.42 7.79 8.10
N SER A 90 8.53 8.44 8.42
CA SER A 90 8.69 9.89 8.25
C SER A 90 10.11 10.12 7.76
N VAL A 91 10.28 10.85 6.67
CA VAL A 91 11.60 11.21 6.11
C VAL A 91 11.53 12.65 5.63
N GLY A 92 12.57 13.46 5.87
CA GLY A 92 12.89 14.80 5.32
C GLY A 92 11.78 15.85 5.08
N PHE A 93 10.67 15.45 4.47
CA PHE A 93 9.48 16.18 4.07
C PHE A 93 8.23 15.83 4.90
N GLY A 94 8.32 14.91 5.88
CA GLY A 94 7.25 14.58 6.81
C GLY A 94 6.78 13.13 6.73
N SER A 95 5.61 12.86 7.32
CA SER A 95 5.03 11.52 7.37
C SER A 95 4.63 11.01 6.00
N PHE A 96 4.88 9.72 5.77
CA PHE A 96 4.40 9.00 4.61
C PHE A 96 3.83 7.63 5.01
N VAL A 97 2.97 7.10 4.14
CA VAL A 97 2.54 5.71 4.19
C VAL A 97 2.66 5.11 2.79
N SER A 98 3.29 3.96 2.66
CA SER A 98 3.38 3.21 1.42
C SER A 98 2.64 1.89 1.52
N ILE A 99 1.79 1.59 0.54
CA ILE A 99 1.23 0.25 0.33
C ILE A 99 1.88 -0.39 -0.89
N ARG A 100 2.47 -1.57 -0.70
CA ARG A 100 2.98 -2.43 -1.75
C ARG A 100 2.01 -3.58 -1.95
N VAL A 101 1.54 -3.79 -3.17
CA VAL A 101 0.68 -4.92 -3.55
C VAL A 101 1.38 -5.77 -4.60
N TYR A 102 1.22 -7.09 -4.51
CA TYR A 102 1.90 -8.05 -5.39
C TYR A 102 0.95 -8.68 -6.41
N ASN A 103 -0.25 -8.13 -6.52
CA ASN A 103 -1.31 -8.59 -7.40
C ASN A 103 -1.72 -7.46 -8.35
N LYS A 104 -1.59 -7.70 -9.66
CA LYS A 104 -1.94 -6.73 -10.71
C LYS A 104 -3.42 -6.29 -10.65
N ARG A 105 -4.33 -7.16 -10.20
CA ARG A 105 -5.75 -6.80 -10.02
C ARG A 105 -5.92 -5.80 -8.86
N ALA A 106 -5.23 -6.01 -7.74
CA ALA A 106 -5.22 -5.08 -6.60
C ALA A 106 -4.61 -3.72 -7.01
N TYR A 107 -3.53 -3.75 -7.77
CA TYR A 107 -2.93 -2.53 -8.36
C TYR A 107 -3.95 -1.74 -9.19
N ASN A 108 -4.64 -2.40 -10.12
CA ASN A 108 -5.64 -1.76 -10.97
C ASN A 108 -6.83 -1.21 -10.16
N TYR A 109 -7.25 -1.93 -9.12
CA TYR A 109 -8.29 -1.46 -8.20
C TYR A 109 -7.88 -0.17 -7.48
N ILE A 110 -6.69 -0.13 -6.86
CA ILE A 110 -6.20 1.06 -6.16
C ILE A 110 -6.03 2.24 -7.14
N LYS A 111 -5.51 1.98 -8.35
CA LYS A 111 -5.40 3.00 -9.40
C LYS A 111 -6.78 3.58 -9.79
N SER A 112 -7.79 2.72 -9.90
CA SER A 112 -9.18 3.12 -10.14
C SER A 112 -9.75 3.97 -8.99
N GLU A 113 -9.51 3.58 -7.73
CA GLU A 113 -9.92 4.34 -6.55
C GLU A 113 -9.32 5.75 -6.55
N LEU A 114 -8.01 5.87 -6.80
CA LEU A 114 -7.29 7.15 -6.89
C LEU A 114 -7.86 8.05 -7.99
N ARG A 115 -8.15 7.49 -9.16
CA ARG A 115 -8.73 8.25 -10.28
C ARG A 115 -10.17 8.67 -10.02
N ASN A 116 -11.02 7.72 -9.60
CA ASN A 116 -12.47 7.90 -9.62
C ASN A 116 -13.00 8.55 -8.34
N LYS A 117 -12.49 8.14 -7.16
CA LYS A 117 -12.96 8.67 -5.87
C LYS A 117 -12.18 9.90 -5.44
N PHE A 118 -10.88 9.90 -5.70
CA PHE A 118 -10.02 10.99 -5.25
C PHE A 118 -9.73 12.02 -6.35
N HIS A 119 -10.12 11.77 -7.61
CA HIS A 119 -9.92 12.69 -8.74
C HIS A 119 -8.47 13.16 -8.90
N PHE A 120 -7.51 12.28 -8.60
CA PHE A 120 -6.12 12.56 -8.94
C PHE A 120 -5.99 12.66 -10.46
N LYS A 121 -5.47 13.78 -10.97
CA LYS A 121 -5.13 13.90 -12.38
C LYS A 121 -3.97 12.93 -12.64
N THR A 122 -4.22 11.91 -13.46
CA THR A 122 -3.17 11.01 -13.93
C THR A 122 -2.19 11.80 -14.78
N ALA A 123 -0.95 11.98 -14.31
CA ALA A 123 0.18 12.05 -15.23
C ALA A 123 0.30 10.67 -15.91
N GLU A 124 0.60 10.65 -17.20
CA GLU A 124 0.80 9.40 -17.93
C GLU A 124 1.84 8.53 -17.19
N VAL A 125 1.47 7.28 -16.91
CA VAL A 125 2.37 6.29 -16.34
C VAL A 125 3.06 5.61 -17.52
N ASP A 126 4.00 6.30 -18.16
CA ASP A 126 4.74 5.81 -19.32
C ASP A 126 6.09 5.17 -18.94
N GLY A 127 6.16 4.64 -17.72
CA GLY A 127 7.39 4.12 -17.11
C GLY A 127 7.21 3.91 -15.62
N LYS A 128 8.18 3.23 -14.98
CA LYS A 128 8.15 2.65 -13.63
C LYS A 128 7.70 3.57 -12.47
N TRP A 129 7.51 4.87 -12.69
CA TRP A 129 7.21 5.88 -11.66
C TRP A 129 6.24 6.94 -12.19
N ALA A 130 5.22 7.30 -11.40
CA ALA A 130 4.31 8.40 -11.69
C ALA A 130 3.87 9.09 -10.40
N THR A 131 3.81 10.42 -10.42
CA THR A 131 3.39 11.23 -9.26
C THR A 131 2.00 11.80 -9.49
N LEU A 132 1.08 11.50 -8.58
CA LEU A 132 -0.27 12.04 -8.57
C LEU A 132 -0.38 13.12 -7.49
N LYS A 133 -0.97 14.27 -7.83
CA LYS A 133 -1.13 15.40 -6.89
C LYS A 133 -2.56 15.90 -6.84
N LYS A 134 -3.05 16.21 -5.63
CA LYS A 134 -4.30 16.91 -5.40
C LYS A 134 -4.23 17.73 -4.11
N GLY A 135 -4.21 19.06 -4.26
CA GLY A 135 -3.85 19.95 -3.16
C GLY A 135 -2.47 19.55 -2.62
N ASN A 136 -2.38 19.38 -1.30
CA ASN A 136 -1.15 19.00 -0.62
C ASN A 136 -0.94 17.48 -0.56
N VAL A 137 -1.88 16.67 -1.03
CA VAL A 137 -1.73 15.21 -1.04
C VAL A 137 -0.99 14.78 -2.30
N VAL A 138 0.09 14.04 -2.11
CA VAL A 138 0.89 13.45 -3.17
C VAL A 138 0.86 11.93 -3.05
N VAL A 139 0.74 11.24 -4.18
CA VAL A 139 0.83 9.79 -4.29
C VAL A 139 1.83 9.44 -5.37
N ASP A 140 2.98 8.91 -4.98
CA ASP A 140 3.93 8.32 -5.91
C ASP A 140 3.55 6.87 -6.17
N VAL A 141 3.44 6.52 -7.44
CA VAL A 141 3.07 5.20 -7.92
C VAL A 141 4.28 4.62 -8.64
N SER A 142 4.77 3.47 -8.19
CA SER A 142 5.92 2.84 -8.82
C SER A 142 5.81 1.32 -8.94
N VAL A 143 6.69 0.75 -9.76
CA VAL A 143 6.86 -0.70 -9.90
C VAL A 143 8.29 -1.06 -9.56
N ASP A 144 8.45 -1.86 -8.51
CA ASP A 144 9.73 -2.34 -8.01
C ASP A 144 9.73 -3.87 -7.98
N GLY A 145 10.50 -4.50 -8.88
CA GLY A 145 10.47 -5.94 -9.10
C GLY A 145 9.05 -6.46 -9.39
N ASN A 146 8.50 -7.23 -8.46
CA ASN A 146 7.13 -7.77 -8.52
C ASN A 146 6.11 -7.00 -7.65
N ALA A 147 6.54 -5.91 -7.01
CA ALA A 147 5.71 -5.05 -6.18
C ALA A 147 5.17 -3.86 -6.97
N TYR A 148 3.88 -3.59 -6.82
CA TYR A 148 3.27 -2.33 -7.22
C TYR A 148 3.12 -1.44 -5.99
N CYS A 149 3.79 -0.30 -5.98
CA CYS A 149 3.93 0.58 -4.83
C CYS A 149 3.08 1.84 -4.99
N PHE A 150 2.41 2.25 -3.92
CA PHE A 150 1.72 3.53 -3.80
C PHE A 150 2.17 4.20 -2.50
N THR A 151 2.90 5.30 -2.59
CA THR A 151 3.45 6.05 -1.47
C THR A 151 2.72 7.38 -1.32
N PHE A 152 2.02 7.54 -0.20
CA PHE A 152 1.20 8.69 0.15
C PHE A 152 1.97 9.60 1.09
N TYR A 153 2.05 10.89 0.78
CA TYR A 153 2.66 11.90 1.65
C TYR A 153 2.01 13.27 1.44
N ILE A 154 2.30 14.21 2.36
CA ILE A 154 1.87 15.60 2.26
C ILE A 154 3.06 16.46 1.82
N LYS A 155 2.81 17.38 0.89
CA LYS A 155 3.79 18.35 0.39
C LYS A 155 3.26 19.78 0.48
#